data_AF-A0A661ZDB3-F1
#
_entry.id   AF-A0A661ZDB3-F1
#
_cell.length_a   1.000
_cell.length_b   1.000
_cell.length_c   1.000
_cell.angle_alpha   90.00
_cell.angle_beta   90.00
_cell.angle_gamma   90.00
#
_symmetry.space_group_name_H-M   'P 1'
#
loop_
_entity.id
_entity.type
_entity.pdbx_description
1 polymer ?
#
loop_
_entity_poly.entity_id
_entity_poly.type
_entity_poly.pdbx_seq_one_letter_code
_entity_poly.pdbx_strand_id
1 'polypeptide(L)'
;MLTENLVNKLLVKNFLTLIFACFLFLFLNGQNVNISEGNVFDGEPYIAVNPQNSKHILVAWMGWVPYNYIAIKTRVSFDGGQTWSNTAFIPHENSADQSADPSMDFDTDGNVFLAYIDYSKVLDTGFVYVRKSVDGGLSWGAPVKVIDASSDGEHRPIDRPWMSIDRSGGIYDGAIYIT
;
A
#
# COMPACT_ATOMS: atom_id res chain seq x y z
N MET A 1 -6.92 57.52 -28.52
CA MET A 1 -5.72 56.80 -29.01
C MET A 1 -4.89 56.16 -27.89
N LEU A 2 -4.49 56.87 -26.82
CA LEU A 2 -3.73 56.26 -25.70
C LEU A 2 -4.56 55.30 -24.82
N THR A 3 -5.86 55.55 -24.67
CA THR A 3 -6.78 54.76 -23.85
C THR A 3 -7.12 53.39 -24.47
N GLU A 4 -7.38 53.33 -25.78
CA GLU A 4 -7.66 52.08 -26.50
C GLU A 4 -6.48 51.09 -26.48
N ASN A 5 -5.25 51.60 -26.56
CA ASN A 5 -4.04 50.78 -26.48
C ASN A 5 -3.84 50.15 -25.09
N LEU A 6 -4.29 50.83 -24.04
CA LEU A 6 -4.22 50.32 -22.67
C LEU A 6 -5.28 49.24 -22.44
N VAL A 7 -6.50 49.46 -22.94
CA VAL A 7 -7.61 48.50 -22.88
C VAL A 7 -7.27 47.20 -23.62
N ASN A 8 -6.70 47.30 -24.83
CA ASN A 8 -6.28 46.12 -25.60
C ASN A 8 -5.17 45.32 -24.91
N LYS A 9 -4.18 45.98 -24.30
CA LYS A 9 -3.13 45.29 -23.52
C LYS A 9 -3.70 44.59 -22.29
N LEU A 10 -4.67 45.19 -21.61
CA LEU A 10 -5.33 44.60 -20.46
C LEU A 10 -6.17 43.37 -20.84
N LEU A 11 -6.90 43.45 -21.96
CA LEU A 11 -7.70 42.34 -22.51
C LEU A 11 -6.82 41.15 -22.90
N VAL A 12 -5.70 41.39 -23.58
CA VAL A 12 -4.76 40.32 -23.98
C VAL A 12 -4.12 39.66 -22.75
N LYS A 13 -3.74 40.44 -21.73
CA LYS A 13 -3.17 39.90 -20.49
C LYS A 13 -4.19 39.02 -19.74
N ASN A 14 -5.43 39.47 -19.64
CA ASN A 14 -6.51 38.71 -19.00
C ASN A 14 -6.84 37.42 -19.76
N PHE A 15 -6.83 37.48 -21.10
CA PHE A 15 -7.04 36.31 -21.96
C PHE A 15 -5.91 35.27 -21.81
N LEU A 16 -4.65 35.70 -21.80
CA LEU A 16 -3.50 34.82 -21.54
C LEU A 16 -3.55 34.20 -20.14
N THR A 17 -3.98 34.96 -19.15
CA THR A 17 -4.14 34.47 -17.76
C THR A 17 -5.23 33.41 -17.70
N LEU A 18 -6.33 33.60 -18.43
CA LEU A 18 -7.42 32.64 -18.52
C LEU A 18 -6.99 31.34 -19.22
N ILE A 19 -6.25 31.43 -20.33
CA ILE A 19 -5.68 30.26 -21.02
C ILE A 19 -4.74 29.50 -20.08
N PHE A 20 -3.84 30.21 -19.39
CA PHE A 20 -2.90 29.59 -18.46
C PHE A 20 -3.61 28.92 -17.28
N ALA A 21 -4.66 29.55 -16.72
CA ALA A 21 -5.50 28.95 -15.69
C ALA A 21 -6.24 27.70 -16.20
N CYS A 22 -6.87 27.76 -17.38
CA CYS A 22 -7.51 26.60 -18.00
C CYS A 22 -6.51 25.47 -18.27
N PHE A 23 -5.28 25.79 -18.69
CA PHE A 23 -4.23 24.82 -18.88
C PHE A 23 -3.84 24.16 -17.55
N LEU A 24 -3.68 24.94 -16.48
CA LEU A 24 -3.42 24.42 -15.13
C LEU A 24 -4.53 23.46 -14.64
N PHE A 25 -5.81 23.79 -14.88
CA PHE A 25 -6.92 22.92 -14.49
C PHE A 25 -6.94 21.58 -15.23
N LEU A 26 -6.38 21.47 -16.44
CA LEU A 26 -6.25 20.19 -17.15
C LEU A 26 -5.24 19.23 -16.49
N PHE A 27 -4.33 19.76 -15.64
CA PHE A 27 -3.34 18.96 -14.91
C PHE A 27 -3.65 18.80 -13.42
N LEU A 28 -4.67 19.50 -12.91
CA LEU A 28 -5.13 19.39 -11.53
C LEU A 28 -6.19 18.29 -11.40
N ASN A 29 -5.79 17.05 -11.62
CA ASN A 29 -6.59 15.91 -11.19
C ASN A 29 -6.34 15.68 -9.70
N GLY A 30 -7.35 15.94 -8.87
CA GLY A 30 -7.32 15.52 -7.47
C GLY A 30 -7.22 13.99 -7.42
N GLN A 31 -6.11 13.48 -6.91
CA GLN A 31 -5.78 12.05 -6.93
C GLN A 31 -6.43 11.31 -5.74
N ASN A 32 -7.73 11.53 -5.51
CA ASN A 32 -8.49 10.73 -4.57
C ASN A 32 -9.08 9.52 -5.31
N VAL A 33 -8.26 8.48 -5.47
CA VAL A 33 -8.65 7.24 -6.15
C VAL A 33 -8.99 6.20 -5.08
N ASN A 34 -10.21 5.66 -5.11
CA ASN A 34 -10.53 4.49 -4.29
C ASN A 34 -9.91 3.25 -4.93
N ILE A 35 -8.78 2.79 -4.38
CA ILE A 35 -8.06 1.62 -4.91
C ILE A 35 -8.74 0.31 -4.50
N SER A 36 -9.44 0.29 -3.35
CA SER A 36 -10.02 -0.95 -2.79
C SER A 36 -11.25 -1.44 -3.55
N GLU A 37 -12.08 -0.49 -4.03
CA GLU A 37 -13.35 -0.71 -4.70
C GLU A 37 -14.35 -1.59 -3.92
N GLY A 38 -14.14 -1.81 -2.62
CA GLY A 38 -15.02 -2.62 -1.80
C GLY A 38 -16.27 -1.88 -1.34
N ASN A 39 -17.32 -2.66 -1.08
CA ASN A 39 -18.66 -2.16 -0.74
C ASN A 39 -19.10 -2.50 0.69
N VAL A 40 -18.25 -3.20 1.46
CA VAL A 40 -18.62 -3.72 2.79
C VAL A 40 -17.67 -3.21 3.85
N PHE A 41 -16.43 -3.68 3.82
CA PHE A 41 -15.37 -3.24 4.72
C PHE A 41 -14.05 -3.29 3.98
N ASP A 42 -13.33 -2.17 4.05
CA ASP A 42 -11.92 -2.07 3.79
C ASP A 42 -11.32 -1.16 4.88
N GLY A 43 -10.23 -1.59 5.50
CA GLY A 43 -9.63 -0.91 6.65
C GLY A 43 -8.14 -1.17 6.75
N GLU A 44 -7.49 -0.42 7.64
CA GLU A 44 -6.06 -0.55 7.95
C GLU A 44 -5.15 -0.60 6.72
N PRO A 45 -5.22 0.42 5.84
CA PRO A 45 -4.41 0.45 4.64
C PRO A 45 -2.94 0.67 4.96
N TYR A 46 -2.09 0.07 4.15
CA TYR A 46 -0.65 0.29 4.12
C TYR A 46 -0.20 0.56 2.70
N ILE A 47 0.79 1.44 2.52
CA ILE A 47 1.39 1.74 1.23
C ILE A 47 2.91 1.61 1.33
N ALA A 48 3.52 0.97 0.34
CA ALA A 48 4.96 0.89 0.19
C ALA A 48 5.34 1.38 -1.20
N VAL A 49 6.45 2.12 -1.30
CA VAL A 49 7.01 2.59 -2.56
C VAL A 49 8.39 1.97 -2.71
N ASN A 50 8.66 1.39 -3.88
CA ASN A 50 9.94 0.79 -4.17
C ASN A 50 11.05 1.87 -4.16
N PRO A 51 12.10 1.73 -3.33
CA PRO A 51 13.11 2.78 -3.17
C PRO A 51 14.00 2.97 -4.42
N GLN A 52 14.07 2.00 -5.31
CA GLN A 52 14.81 2.06 -6.58
C GLN A 52 13.94 2.55 -7.75
N ASN A 53 12.62 2.49 -7.61
CA ASN A 53 11.67 2.88 -8.63
C ASN A 53 10.40 3.48 -8.02
N SER A 54 10.34 4.81 -7.93
CA SER A 54 9.19 5.53 -7.35
C SER A 54 7.87 5.33 -8.10
N LYS A 55 7.88 4.71 -9.28
CA LYS A 55 6.64 4.36 -10.02
C LYS A 55 6.06 3.01 -9.59
N HIS A 56 6.84 2.19 -8.91
CA HIS A 56 6.42 0.89 -8.40
C HIS A 56 5.91 1.07 -6.97
N ILE A 57 4.59 1.00 -6.82
CA ILE A 57 3.86 1.29 -5.59
C ILE A 57 2.98 0.08 -5.27
N LEU A 58 3.03 -0.40 -4.04
CA LEU A 58 2.10 -1.40 -3.55
C LEU A 58 1.22 -0.81 -2.46
N VAL A 59 -0.04 -1.24 -2.47
CA VAL A 59 -0.97 -1.02 -1.36
C VAL A 59 -1.47 -2.35 -0.84
N ALA A 60 -1.65 -2.43 0.47
CA ALA A 60 -2.29 -3.54 1.17
C ALA A 60 -3.37 -2.99 2.08
N TRP A 61 -4.42 -3.77 2.33
CA TRP A 61 -5.46 -3.40 3.28
C TRP A 61 -6.20 -4.64 3.76
N MET A 62 -6.86 -4.53 4.91
CA MET A 62 -7.84 -5.51 5.35
C MET A 62 -9.11 -5.32 4.54
N GLY A 63 -9.64 -6.37 3.93
CA GLY A 63 -10.86 -6.26 3.13
C GLY A 63 -11.77 -7.46 3.24
N TRP A 64 -13.08 -7.21 3.16
CA TRP A 64 -14.10 -8.24 3.24
C TRP A 64 -14.11 -9.17 2.00
N VAL A 65 -14.27 -10.47 2.23
CA VAL A 65 -14.34 -11.56 1.26
C VAL A 65 -15.53 -12.49 1.59
N PRO A 66 -16.46 -12.75 0.64
CA PRO A 66 -17.57 -13.67 0.86
C PRO A 66 -17.07 -15.07 1.24
N TYR A 67 -17.68 -15.67 2.27
CA TYR A 67 -17.37 -17.04 2.72
C TYR A 67 -15.92 -17.27 3.18
N ASN A 68 -15.09 -16.22 3.35
CA ASN A 68 -13.95 -16.23 4.28
C ASN A 68 -13.49 -14.82 4.73
N TYR A 69 -14.43 -14.15 5.41
CA TYR A 69 -14.29 -12.96 6.27
C TYR A 69 -13.31 -11.88 5.81
N ILE A 70 -12.42 -11.41 6.69
CA ILE A 70 -11.48 -10.32 6.44
C ILE A 70 -10.16 -10.95 6.05
N ALA A 71 -9.67 -10.62 4.85
CA ALA A 71 -8.38 -11.04 4.34
C ALA A 71 -7.50 -9.84 4.02
N ILE A 72 -6.19 -10.07 3.89
CA ILE A 72 -5.31 -9.05 3.30
C ILE A 72 -5.48 -9.06 1.79
N LYS A 73 -5.78 -7.89 1.24
CA LYS A 73 -5.83 -7.62 -0.19
C LYS A 73 -4.66 -6.75 -0.58
N THR A 74 -4.13 -6.95 -1.78
CA THR A 74 -3.05 -6.12 -2.33
C THR A 74 -3.34 -5.70 -3.77
N ARG A 75 -2.83 -4.53 -4.15
CA ARG A 75 -2.75 -4.05 -5.54
C ARG A 75 -1.40 -3.38 -5.75
N VAL A 76 -0.89 -3.49 -6.97
CA VAL A 76 0.35 -2.84 -7.39
C VAL A 76 0.10 -1.87 -8.54
N SER A 77 0.83 -0.76 -8.53
CA SER A 77 0.99 0.13 -9.67
C SER A 77 2.45 0.13 -10.11
N PHE A 78 2.68 0.17 -11.42
CA PHE A 78 4.01 0.29 -12.04
C PHE A 78 4.22 1.64 -12.75
N ASP A 79 3.24 2.54 -12.67
CA ASP A 79 3.22 3.82 -13.39
C ASP A 79 2.99 5.03 -12.46
N GLY A 80 3.27 4.87 -11.16
CA GLY A 80 3.14 5.94 -10.16
C GLY A 80 1.70 6.18 -9.71
N GLY A 81 0.87 5.13 -9.71
CA GLY A 81 -0.50 5.17 -9.23
C GLY A 81 -1.52 5.66 -10.27
N GLN A 82 -1.16 5.68 -11.57
CA GLN A 82 -2.09 6.03 -12.65
C GLN A 82 -2.99 4.83 -12.99
N THR A 83 -2.42 3.63 -13.02
CA THR A 83 -3.14 2.37 -13.15
C THR A 83 -2.72 1.38 -12.06
N TRP A 84 -3.62 0.44 -11.75
CA TRP A 84 -3.44 -0.56 -10.70
C TRP A 84 -3.78 -1.95 -11.23
N SER A 85 -3.10 -2.97 -10.70
CA SER A 85 -3.38 -4.37 -10.99
C SER A 85 -4.77 -4.80 -10.53
N ASN A 86 -5.19 -5.99 -10.97
CA ASN A 86 -6.26 -6.71 -10.29
C ASN A 86 -5.91 -6.91 -8.80
N THR A 87 -6.93 -7.03 -7.95
CA THR A 87 -6.74 -7.35 -6.53
C THR A 87 -6.15 -8.75 -6.37
N ALA A 88 -5.01 -8.85 -5.70
CA ALA A 88 -4.47 -10.11 -5.20
C ALA A 88 -4.95 -10.35 -3.76
N PHE A 89 -5.26 -11.60 -3.44
CA PHE A 89 -5.76 -12.03 -2.13
C PHE A 89 -4.71 -12.89 -1.44
N ILE A 90 -4.41 -12.58 -0.19
CA ILE A 90 -3.55 -13.41 0.63
C ILE A 90 -4.40 -14.54 1.22
N PRO A 91 -4.07 -15.82 0.97
CA PRO A 91 -4.78 -16.94 1.57
C PRO A 91 -4.58 -16.96 3.08
N HIS A 92 -5.63 -17.29 3.83
CA HIS A 92 -5.53 -17.65 5.24
C HIS A 92 -4.71 -18.91 5.43
N GLU A 93 -4.04 -19.00 6.57
CA GLU A 93 -3.26 -20.19 6.94
C GLU A 93 -4.16 -21.36 7.31
N ASN A 94 -5.27 -21.07 8.00
CA ASN A 94 -6.40 -21.97 8.11
C ASN A 94 -7.63 -21.38 7.42
N SER A 95 -8.40 -22.22 6.73
CA SER A 95 -9.62 -21.78 6.04
C SER A 95 -10.71 -21.22 6.97
N ALA A 96 -10.59 -21.24 8.29
CA ALA A 96 -11.55 -20.64 9.21
C ALA A 96 -11.04 -19.33 9.85
N ASP A 97 -9.81 -18.93 9.54
CA ASP A 97 -9.12 -17.78 10.13
C ASP A 97 -9.58 -16.46 9.49
N GLN A 98 -9.04 -15.38 10.04
CA GLN A 98 -9.13 -14.01 9.55
C GLN A 98 -7.73 -13.41 9.52
N SER A 99 -7.56 -12.35 8.74
CA SER A 99 -6.30 -11.61 8.69
C SER A 99 -6.47 -10.15 9.09
N ALA A 100 -5.41 -9.56 9.64
CA ALA A 100 -5.40 -8.17 10.07
C ALA A 100 -4.04 -7.50 9.85
N ASP A 101 -4.09 -6.17 9.84
CA ASP A 101 -2.97 -5.25 9.99
C ASP A 101 -1.75 -5.53 9.10
N PRO A 102 -1.91 -5.38 7.77
CA PRO A 102 -0.81 -5.57 6.86
C PRO A 102 0.25 -4.47 7.01
N SER A 103 1.51 -4.84 6.88
CA SER A 103 2.61 -3.90 6.60
C SER A 103 3.51 -4.47 5.52
N MET A 104 4.14 -3.59 4.74
CA MET A 104 4.99 -4.01 3.63
C MET A 104 6.27 -3.20 3.57
N ASP A 105 7.33 -3.83 3.06
CA ASP A 105 8.54 -3.12 2.67
C ASP A 105 9.25 -3.83 1.51
N PHE A 106 10.03 -3.06 0.74
CA PHE A 106 10.81 -3.59 -0.39
C PHE A 106 12.23 -3.95 0.02
N ASP A 107 12.88 -4.95 -0.57
CA ASP A 107 14.34 -5.10 -0.41
C ASP A 107 15.12 -4.32 -1.47
N THR A 108 16.46 -4.44 -1.43
CA THR A 108 17.37 -3.81 -2.39
C THR A 108 17.27 -4.38 -3.81
N ASP A 109 16.65 -5.55 -3.97
CA ASP A 109 16.46 -6.23 -5.25
C ASP A 109 15.07 -5.96 -5.86
N GLY A 110 14.23 -5.20 -5.15
CA GLY A 110 12.86 -4.88 -5.56
C GLY A 110 11.84 -5.98 -5.28
N ASN A 111 12.20 -7.00 -4.51
CA ASN A 111 11.23 -7.92 -3.94
C ASN A 111 10.41 -7.20 -2.87
N VAL A 112 9.20 -7.70 -2.60
CA VAL A 112 8.32 -7.16 -1.57
C VAL A 112 8.13 -8.17 -0.47
N PHE A 113 8.18 -7.71 0.77
CA PHE A 113 7.78 -8.50 1.93
C PHE A 113 6.50 -7.91 2.51
N LEU A 114 5.57 -8.77 2.87
CA LEU A 114 4.31 -8.45 3.53
C LEU A 114 4.29 -9.15 4.88
N ALA A 115 4.22 -8.38 5.97
CA ALA A 115 3.82 -8.87 7.28
C ALA A 115 2.32 -8.67 7.49
N TYR A 116 1.69 -9.61 8.19
CA TYR A 116 0.29 -9.54 8.58
C TYR A 116 0.02 -10.50 9.73
N ILE A 117 -1.11 -10.29 10.40
CA ILE A 117 -1.63 -11.22 11.41
C ILE A 117 -2.58 -12.17 10.70
N ASP A 118 -2.46 -13.47 10.96
CA ASP A 118 -3.51 -14.46 10.66
C ASP A 118 -3.92 -15.14 11.98
N TYR A 119 -5.23 -15.19 12.22
CA TYR A 119 -5.78 -15.56 13.52
C TYR A 119 -7.11 -16.31 13.41
N SER A 120 -7.32 -17.23 14.34
CA SER A 120 -8.62 -17.91 14.46
C SER A 120 -9.63 -17.02 15.20
N LYS A 121 -10.91 -17.34 15.10
CA LYS A 121 -11.96 -16.60 15.84
C LYS A 121 -11.98 -16.86 17.34
N VAL A 122 -11.16 -17.79 17.82
CA VAL A 122 -10.95 -17.99 19.25
C VAL A 122 -10.09 -16.84 19.75
N LEU A 123 -10.49 -16.26 20.89
CA LEU A 123 -9.75 -15.18 21.51
C LEU A 123 -8.28 -15.56 21.68
N ASP A 124 -7.42 -14.57 21.46
CA ASP A 124 -5.98 -14.65 21.69
C ASP A 124 -5.26 -15.75 20.89
N THR A 125 -5.81 -16.08 19.74
CA THR A 125 -5.11 -16.84 18.71
C THR A 125 -4.65 -15.83 17.67
N GLY A 126 -3.45 -15.99 17.13
CA GLY A 126 -2.92 -15.03 16.16
C GLY A 126 -1.41 -15.15 16.05
N PHE A 127 -0.90 -15.15 14.83
CA PHE A 127 0.52 -15.20 14.58
C PHE A 127 0.89 -14.16 13.54
N VAL A 128 2.11 -13.62 13.64
CA VAL A 128 2.64 -12.78 12.58
C VAL A 128 3.27 -13.68 11.52
N TYR A 129 2.81 -13.52 10.29
CA TYR A 129 3.35 -14.18 9.11
C TYR A 129 4.01 -13.17 8.19
N VAL A 130 5.05 -13.61 7.50
CA VAL A 130 5.70 -12.88 6.43
C VAL A 130 5.59 -13.67 5.13
N ARG A 131 5.20 -13.00 4.05
CA ARG A 131 5.27 -13.52 2.68
C ARG A 131 6.18 -12.66 1.83
N LYS A 132 6.85 -13.30 0.85
CA LYS A 132 7.70 -12.62 -0.14
C LYS A 132 7.03 -12.67 -1.52
N SER A 133 7.05 -11.55 -2.22
CA SER A 133 6.78 -11.46 -3.65
C SER A 133 8.08 -11.19 -4.40
N VAL A 134 8.31 -11.93 -5.48
CA VAL A 134 9.49 -11.80 -6.36
C VAL A 134 9.12 -11.28 -7.76
N ASP A 135 7.84 -10.97 -7.98
CA ASP A 135 7.29 -10.50 -9.26
C ASP A 135 6.67 -9.10 -9.14
N GLY A 136 7.17 -8.31 -8.18
CA GLY A 136 6.72 -6.94 -7.95
C GLY A 136 5.32 -6.84 -7.36
N GLY A 137 4.93 -7.76 -6.48
CA GLY A 137 3.65 -7.69 -5.76
C GLY A 137 2.46 -8.29 -6.48
N LEU A 138 2.67 -8.98 -7.61
CA LEU A 138 1.59 -9.61 -8.38
C LEU A 138 1.18 -10.96 -7.79
N SER A 139 2.13 -11.71 -7.24
CA SER A 139 1.89 -12.95 -6.51
C SER A 139 2.77 -13.07 -5.26
N TRP A 140 2.35 -13.95 -4.35
CA TRP A 140 2.96 -14.11 -3.03
C TRP A 140 3.35 -15.57 -2.79
N GLY A 141 4.58 -15.77 -2.32
CA GLY A 141 5.10 -17.08 -1.96
C GLY A 141 4.47 -17.65 -0.69
N ALA A 142 5.05 -18.77 -0.25
CA ALA A 142 4.66 -19.42 1.01
C ALA A 142 4.92 -18.49 2.22
N PRO A 143 4.09 -18.59 3.27
CA PRO A 143 4.23 -17.80 4.48
C PRO A 143 5.31 -18.36 5.40
N VAL A 144 5.93 -17.46 6.17
CA VAL A 144 6.84 -17.80 7.27
C VAL A 144 6.27 -17.21 8.54
N LYS A 145 6.00 -18.05 9.55
CA LYS A 145 5.64 -17.58 10.89
C LYS A 145 6.86 -16.97 11.57
N VAL A 146 6.79 -15.69 11.96
CA VAL A 146 7.92 -14.96 12.56
C VAL A 146 7.70 -14.62 14.03
N ILE A 147 6.46 -14.44 14.48
CA ILE A 147 6.11 -14.19 15.88
C ILE A 147 4.96 -15.12 16.28
N ASP A 148 5.15 -15.84 17.38
CA ASP A 148 4.13 -16.68 18.01
C ASP A 148 3.28 -15.86 19.01
N ALA A 149 1.99 -16.15 19.19
CA ALA A 149 1.15 -15.51 20.22
C ALA A 149 1.76 -15.59 21.63
N SER A 150 2.55 -16.64 21.89
CA SER A 150 3.19 -16.90 23.18
C SER A 150 4.61 -16.33 23.31
N SER A 151 5.08 -15.55 22.33
CA SER A 151 6.46 -15.07 22.29
C SER A 151 6.82 -14.13 23.44
N ASP A 152 5.84 -13.43 24.03
CA ASP A 152 6.01 -12.49 25.14
C ASP A 152 5.36 -12.97 26.45
N GLY A 153 5.45 -14.28 26.70
CA GLY A 153 4.98 -14.89 27.94
C GLY A 153 3.46 -14.75 28.12
N GLU A 154 3.04 -14.04 29.17
CA GLU A 154 1.62 -13.79 29.45
C GLU A 154 1.06 -12.55 28.72
N HIS A 155 1.93 -11.70 28.17
CA HIS A 155 1.50 -10.57 27.37
C HIS A 155 1.11 -11.08 25.98
N ARG A 156 0.01 -10.54 25.44
CA ARG A 156 -0.53 -10.93 24.12
C ARG A 156 -0.49 -9.74 23.15
N PRO A 157 0.70 -9.22 22.79
CA PRO A 157 0.84 -7.92 22.15
C PRO A 157 0.73 -7.96 20.61
N ILE A 158 -0.01 -8.92 20.02
CA ILE A 158 -0.09 -9.01 18.57
C ILE A 158 -1.17 -8.06 18.05
N ASP A 159 -0.77 -6.83 17.78
CA ASP A 159 -1.53 -5.82 17.06
C ASP A 159 -0.56 -5.09 16.12
N ARG A 160 -0.89 -5.06 14.83
CA ARG A 160 -0.10 -4.41 13.76
C ARG A 160 1.41 -4.66 13.75
N PRO A 161 1.87 -5.74 13.10
CA PRO A 161 3.29 -5.95 12.87
C PRO A 161 3.82 -4.88 11.93
N TRP A 162 4.65 -3.95 12.42
CA TRP A 162 5.43 -3.06 11.56
C TRP A 162 6.65 -3.77 11.03
N MET A 163 7.03 -3.48 9.78
CA MET A 163 8.23 -4.02 9.16
C MET A 163 9.12 -2.90 8.65
N SER A 164 10.43 -3.09 8.78
CA SER A 164 11.43 -2.32 8.03
C SER A 164 12.57 -3.23 7.57
N ILE A 165 13.05 -3.00 6.36
CA ILE A 165 14.19 -3.72 5.79
C ILE A 165 15.41 -2.81 5.74
N ASP A 166 16.53 -3.27 6.31
CA ASP A 166 17.82 -2.60 6.20
C ASP A 166 18.28 -2.59 4.74
N ARG A 167 18.64 -1.40 4.25
CA ARG A 167 19.15 -1.19 2.89
C ARG A 167 20.42 -0.36 2.90
N SER A 168 21.14 -0.37 4.03
CA SER A 168 22.30 0.47 4.25
C SER A 168 23.53 0.03 3.46
N GLY A 169 23.55 -1.19 2.90
CA GLY A 169 24.75 -1.83 2.36
C GLY A 169 25.76 -2.24 3.42
N GLY A 170 25.40 -2.16 4.71
CA GLY A 170 26.23 -2.56 5.84
C GLY A 170 26.16 -4.05 6.17
N ILE A 171 26.65 -4.44 7.35
CA ILE A 171 26.66 -5.84 7.79
C ILE A 171 25.26 -6.43 8.04
N TYR A 172 24.26 -5.57 8.19
CA TYR A 172 22.85 -5.94 8.38
C TYR A 172 22.01 -5.70 7.13
N ASP A 173 22.62 -5.37 5.98
CA ASP A 173 21.89 -5.16 4.73
C ASP A 173 20.99 -6.36 4.39
N GLY A 174 19.73 -6.08 4.06
CA GLY A 174 18.69 -7.09 3.84
C GLY A 174 18.07 -7.68 5.11
N ALA A 175 18.52 -7.30 6.32
CA ALA A 175 17.86 -7.71 7.55
C ALA A 175 16.45 -7.12 7.64
N ILE A 176 15.50 -7.94 8.07
CA ILE A 176 14.10 -7.55 8.26
C ILE A 176 13.85 -7.41 9.76
N TYR A 177 13.39 -6.23 10.19
CA TYR A 177 13.00 -5.95 11.56
C TYR A 177 11.48 -5.88 11.65
N ILE A 178 10.90 -6.61 12.60
CA ILE A 178 9.46 -6.74 12.80
C ILE A 178 9.12 -6.55 14.27
N THR A 179 8.01 -5.86 14.55
CA THR A 179 7.43 -5.70 15.90
C THR A 179 6.34 -6.71 16.18
#